data_AF-A0AAD4E117-F1
#
_entry.id   AF-A0AAD4E117-F1
#
_cell.length_a   1.000
_cell.length_b   1.000
_cell.length_c   1.000
_cell.angle_alpha   90.00
_cell.angle_beta   90.00
_cell.angle_gamma   90.00
#
_symmetry.space_group_name_H-M   'P 1'
#
loop_
_entity.id
_entity.type
_entity.pdbx_description
1 polymer ?
#
loop_
_entity_poly.entity_id
_entity_poly.type
_entity_poly.pdbx_seq_one_letter_code
_entity_poly.pdbx_strand_id
1 'polypeptide(L)' 'VNWLKAKARYDCWSEELKLVQHEMCWTVWWFQKQELEWRARADESIKNGHRAYAEKQASMWAKFAAEGMKSF' A
#
# COMPACT_ATOMS: atom_id res chain seq x y z
N VAL A 1 26.42 -23.61 25.76
CA VAL A 1 26.72 -23.00 24.43
C VAL A 1 25.41 -22.74 23.71
N ASN A 2 24.94 -21.50 23.64
CA ASN A 2 23.63 -21.14 23.06
C ASN A 2 23.72 -20.04 21.99
N TRP A 3 24.92 -19.80 21.45
CA TRP A 3 25.17 -18.72 20.49
C TRP A 3 24.53 -19.00 19.13
N LEU A 4 24.50 -20.27 18.69
CA LEU A 4 23.85 -20.68 17.43
C LEU A 4 22.35 -20.39 17.43
N LYS A 5 21.64 -20.69 18.52
CA LYS A 5 20.20 -20.38 18.63
C LYS A 5 19.94 -18.88 18.78
N ALA A 6 20.88 -18.14 19.37
CA ALA A 6 20.78 -16.67 19.43
C ALA A 6 20.99 -16.05 18.04
N LYS A 7 21.99 -16.53 17.30
CA LYS A 7 22.27 -16.11 15.92
C LYS A 7 21.11 -16.43 14.98
N ALA A 8 20.60 -17.66 14.99
CA ALA A 8 19.47 -18.04 14.14
C ALA A 8 18.24 -17.15 14.37
N ARG A 9 17.93 -16.82 15.64
CA ARG A 9 16.84 -15.88 15.96
C ARG A 9 17.11 -14.48 15.43
N TYR A 10 18.31 -13.98 15.60
CA TYR A 10 18.70 -12.67 15.08
C TYR A 10 18.58 -12.60 13.56
N ASP A 11 19.07 -13.62 12.85
CA ASP A 11 19.01 -13.70 11.39
C ASP A 11 17.55 -13.74 10.92
N CYS A 12 16.68 -14.53 11.56
CA CYS A 12 15.24 -14.54 11.26
C CYS A 12 14.58 -13.18 11.47
N TRP A 13 14.85 -12.49 12.59
CA TRP A 13 14.31 -11.14 12.83
C TRP A 13 14.82 -10.13 11.80
N SER A 14 16.08 -10.24 11.39
CA SER A 14 16.66 -9.37 10.35
C SER A 14 16.02 -9.60 8.99
N GLU A 15 15.71 -10.85 8.65
CA GLU A 15 15.00 -11.21 7.43
C GLU A 15 13.55 -10.70 7.46
N GLU A 16 12.82 -11.00 8.53
CA GLU A 16 11.43 -10.58 8.72
C GLU A 16 11.28 -9.05 8.60
N LEU A 17 12.19 -8.30 9.23
CA LEU A 17 12.17 -6.84 9.15
C LEU A 17 12.28 -6.33 7.70
N LYS A 18 13.14 -6.94 6.88
CA LYS A 18 13.29 -6.56 5.47
C LYS A 18 12.04 -6.91 4.67
N LEU A 19 11.47 -8.10 4.92
CA LEU A 19 10.23 -8.54 4.26
C LEU A 19 9.09 -7.56 4.56
N VAL A 20 8.87 -7.24 5.84
CA VAL A 20 7.82 -6.30 6.26
C VAL A 20 8.02 -4.92 5.63
N GLN A 21 9.25 -4.41 5.56
CA GLN A 21 9.54 -3.13 4.87
C GLN A 21 9.11 -3.18 3.40
N HIS A 22 9.45 -4.26 2.69
CA HIS A 22 9.04 -4.43 1.29
C HIS A 22 7.53 -4.56 1.13
N GLU A 23 6.85 -5.30 2.01
CA GLU A 23 5.40 -5.45 2.01
C GLU A 23 4.67 -4.12 2.25
N MET A 24 5.20 -3.26 3.15
CA MET A 24 4.65 -1.92 3.37
C MET A 24 4.78 -1.05 2.10
N CYS A 25 5.92 -1.09 1.42
CA CYS A 25 6.09 -0.41 0.13
C CYS A 25 5.09 -0.92 -0.92
N TRP A 26 4.93 -2.24 -1.03
CA TRP A 26 3.97 -2.84 -1.98
C TRP A 26 2.52 -2.45 -1.65
N THR A 27 2.18 -2.33 -0.38
CA THR A 27 0.85 -1.88 0.06
C THR A 27 0.58 -0.44 -0.42
N VAL A 28 1.55 0.46 -0.28
CA VAL A 28 1.44 1.84 -0.81
C VAL A 28 1.29 1.84 -2.33
N TRP A 29 2.08 1.05 -3.05
CA TRP A 29 1.95 0.92 -4.51
C TRP A 29 0.60 0.37 -4.93
N TRP A 30 0.04 -0.55 -4.16
CA TRP A 30 -1.29 -1.08 -4.40
C TRP A 30 -2.37 0.00 -4.22
N PHE A 31 -2.26 0.88 -3.20
CA PHE A 31 -3.16 2.03 -3.06
C PHE A 31 -3.08 2.99 -4.25
N GLN A 32 -1.86 3.31 -4.72
CA GLN A 32 -1.67 4.15 -5.91
C GLN A 32 -2.29 3.52 -7.16
N LYS A 33 -2.12 2.20 -7.33
CA LYS A 33 -2.78 1.45 -8.41
C LYS A 33 -4.30 1.58 -8.33
N GLN A 34 -4.88 1.41 -7.14
CA GLN A 34 -6.33 1.55 -6.93
C GLN A 34 -6.81 2.97 -7.26
N GLU A 35 -6.08 4.01 -6.83
CA GLU A 35 -6.39 5.39 -7.21
C GLU A 35 -6.49 5.52 -8.74
N LEU A 36 -5.49 5.04 -9.48
CA LEU A 36 -5.46 5.13 -10.95
C LEU A 36 -6.63 4.37 -11.60
N GLU A 37 -6.95 3.17 -11.11
CA GLU A 37 -8.10 2.39 -11.60
C GLU A 37 -9.42 3.14 -11.37
N TRP A 38 -9.60 3.78 -10.21
CA TRP A 38 -10.80 4.57 -9.94
C TRP A 38 -10.88 5.86 -10.75
N ARG A 39 -9.76 6.51 -11.04
CA ARG A 39 -9.72 7.65 -11.97
C ARG A 39 -10.13 7.24 -13.38
N ALA A 40 -9.58 6.14 -13.89
CA ALA A 40 -9.97 5.61 -15.21
C ALA A 40 -11.49 5.34 -15.29
N ARG A 41 -12.07 4.73 -14.24
CA ARG A 41 -13.53 4.53 -14.14
C ARG A 41 -14.32 5.83 -14.12
N ALA A 42 -13.79 6.89 -13.51
CA ALA A 42 -14.42 8.20 -13.51
C ALA A 42 -14.45 8.81 -14.92
N ASP A 43 -13.35 8.67 -15.67
CA ASP A 43 -13.23 9.17 -17.04
C ASP A 43 -14.12 8.41 -18.03
N GLU A 44 -14.30 7.11 -17.84
CA GLU A 44 -15.20 6.27 -18.65
C GLU A 44 -16.69 6.46 -18.30
N SER A 45 -17.01 7.11 -17.19
CA SER A 45 -18.37 7.19 -16.69
C SER A 45 -19.20 8.28 -17.40
N ILE A 46 -20.28 7.84 -18.05
CA ILE A 46 -21.25 8.74 -18.73
C ILE A 46 -22.16 9.45 -17.72
N LYS A 47 -22.49 8.81 -16.59
CA LYS A 47 -23.42 9.39 -15.59
C LYS A 47 -22.65 10.23 -14.57
N ASN A 48 -23.09 11.46 -14.35
CA ASN A 48 -22.48 12.38 -13.38
C ASN A 48 -22.39 11.78 -11.97
N GLY A 49 -23.41 11.05 -11.50
CA GLY A 49 -23.39 10.42 -10.18
C GLY A 49 -22.34 9.33 -10.04
N HIS A 50 -22.15 8.51 -11.07
CA HIS A 50 -21.11 7.47 -11.09
C HIS A 50 -19.71 8.10 -11.13
N ARG A 51 -19.53 9.16 -11.94
CA ARG A 51 -18.28 9.91 -11.99
C ARG A 51 -17.92 10.50 -10.63
N ALA A 52 -18.87 11.19 -9.99
CA ALA A 52 -18.66 11.77 -8.66
C ALA A 52 -18.28 10.72 -7.61
N TYR A 53 -18.92 9.54 -7.65
CA TYR A 53 -18.56 8.44 -6.76
C TYR A 53 -17.15 7.90 -7.04
N ALA A 54 -16.81 7.68 -8.31
CA ALA A 54 -15.50 7.17 -8.71
C ALA A 54 -14.37 8.16 -8.33
N GLU A 55 -14.58 9.47 -8.53
CA GLU A 55 -13.64 10.50 -8.08
C GLU A 55 -13.46 10.51 -6.55
N LYS A 56 -14.56 10.32 -5.80
CA LYS A 56 -14.49 10.17 -4.34
C LYS A 56 -13.66 8.95 -3.93
N GLN A 57 -13.82 7.81 -4.61
CA GLN A 57 -13.03 6.61 -4.35
C GLN A 57 -11.55 6.84 -4.68
N ALA A 58 -11.24 7.43 -5.84
CA ALA A 58 -9.87 7.79 -6.20
C ALA A 58 -9.22 8.70 -5.13
N SER A 59 -9.95 9.71 -4.65
CA SER A 59 -9.46 10.60 -3.59
C SER A 59 -9.19 9.86 -2.27
N MET A 60 -10.04 8.88 -1.91
CA MET A 60 -9.82 8.06 -0.72
C MET A 60 -8.53 7.23 -0.83
N TRP A 61 -8.32 6.56 -1.96
CA TRP A 61 -7.10 5.76 -2.20
C TRP A 61 -5.84 6.64 -2.22
N ALA A 62 -5.91 7.83 -2.80
CA ALA A 62 -4.82 8.80 -2.78
C ALA A 62 -4.42 9.19 -1.34
N LYS A 63 -5.41 9.34 -0.43
CA LYS A 63 -5.15 9.62 0.98
C LYS A 63 -4.46 8.45 1.67
N PHE A 64 -4.90 7.22 1.45
CA PHE A 64 -4.24 6.04 2.00
C PHE A 64 -2.80 5.90 1.52
N ALA A 65 -2.52 6.14 0.24
CA ALA A 65 -1.16 6.16 -0.29
C ALA A 65 -0.30 7.24 0.39
N ALA A 66 -0.85 8.45 0.55
CA ALA A 66 -0.15 9.57 1.17
C ALA A 66 0.11 9.37 2.67
N GLU A 67 -0.81 8.73 3.40
CA GLU A 67 -0.62 8.36 4.80
C GLU A 67 0.38 7.21 4.95
N GLY A 68 0.24 6.15 4.15
CA GLY A 68 1.16 5.02 4.15
C GLY A 68 2.61 5.42 3.86
N MET A 69 2.84 6.37 2.95
CA MET A 69 4.18 6.90 2.65
C MET A 69 4.77 7.77 3.77
N LYS A 70 3.97 8.25 4.72
CA LYS A 70 4.45 9.05 5.87
C LYS A 70 4.73 8.20 7.09
N SER A 71 4.02 7.09 7.25
CA SER A 71 4.08 6.23 8.44
C SER A 71 5.24 5.25 8.44
N PHE A 72 5.89 5.06 7.29
CA PHE A 72 7.06 4.20 7.08
C PHE A 72 8.16 4.98 6.36
#